data_AF-A0AAD4HFL9-F1
#
_entry.id   AF-A0AAD4HFL9-F1
#
_cell.length_a   1.000
_cell.length_b   1.000
_cell.length_c   1.000
_cell.angle_alpha   90.00
_cell.angle_beta   90.00
_cell.angle_gamma   90.00
#
_symmetry.space_group_name_H-M   'P 1'
#
loop_
_entity.id
_entity.type
_entity.pdbx_description
1 polymer ?
#
loop_
_entity_poly.entity_id
_entity_poly.type
_entity_poly.pdbx_seq_one_letter_code
_entity_poly.pdbx_strand_id
1 'polypeptide(L)'
;KIDEEMAKIVVDVGVYLPSNPDGSVIDIDKKSGRPLQSHAKAPFMATFKVRKECVIIDSNPESLLDGGLEKREEYDVWQQAIFKVGDDCRQDVLALQIIAMFKNIFTSIGLTLYLFPYRVTATAAGCGVIDVVPNATSRDEMGRATVNDLLDFFISKYGGEETVAFQRAHLNFIQSMAAYSVACSILQIKDRHNGNIMIDGEGHIVHIGDKSSSRYLEQFSDYALQGVKFEPSSFKLTHEMVVLMGGRLSQGYKLFQ
;
A
#
# COMPACT_ATOMS: atom_id res chain seq x y z
N LYS A 1 9.64 -24.57 10.76
CA LYS A 1 10.88 -24.00 10.19
C LYS A 1 10.94 -22.47 10.25
N ILE A 2 10.02 -21.70 9.64
CA ILE A 2 10.09 -20.22 9.78
C ILE A 2 9.98 -19.77 11.24
N ASP A 3 9.03 -20.34 11.99
CA ASP A 3 8.85 -20.04 13.41
C ASP A 3 10.08 -20.42 14.26
N GLU A 4 10.77 -21.50 13.90
CA GLU A 4 12.00 -21.93 14.56
C GLU A 4 13.14 -20.94 14.33
N GLU A 5 13.29 -20.40 13.12
CA GLU A 5 14.29 -19.36 12.83
C GLU A 5 13.91 -18.03 13.46
N MET A 6 12.63 -17.65 13.43
CA MET A 6 12.11 -16.45 14.09
C MET A 6 12.35 -16.49 15.61
N ALA A 7 12.22 -17.67 16.24
CA ALA A 7 12.45 -17.82 17.66
C ALA A 7 13.89 -17.51 18.10
N LYS A 8 14.87 -17.73 17.21
CA LYS A 8 16.29 -17.47 17.42
C LYS A 8 16.66 -16.00 17.32
N ILE A 9 15.79 -15.15 16.77
CA ILE A 9 16.06 -13.72 16.60
C ILE A 9 16.10 -13.05 17.98
N VAL A 10 17.18 -12.30 18.20
CA VAL A 10 17.39 -11.41 19.35
C VAL A 10 17.43 -9.99 18.79
N VAL A 11 16.63 -9.10 19.38
CA VAL A 11 16.57 -7.69 18.98
C VAL A 11 17.67 -6.93 19.71
N ASP A 12 18.57 -6.32 18.95
CA ASP A 12 19.62 -5.46 19.50
C ASP A 12 19.08 -4.06 19.86
N VAL A 13 19.72 -3.41 20.82
CA VAL A 13 19.32 -2.05 21.25
C VAL A 13 19.67 -1.03 20.16
N GLY A 14 18.72 -0.16 19.84
CA GLY A 14 18.92 0.95 18.90
C GLY A 14 18.78 0.56 17.42
N VAL A 15 18.25 -0.63 17.13
CA VAL A 15 17.92 -1.03 15.74
C VAL A 15 16.57 -0.48 15.31
N TYR A 16 16.41 -0.26 14.01
CA TYR A 16 15.21 0.27 13.39
C TYR A 16 14.86 -0.54 12.13
N LEU A 17 13.62 -0.44 11.64
CA LEU A 17 13.23 -1.04 10.38
C LEU A 17 13.73 -0.14 9.22
N PRO A 18 14.50 -0.65 8.24
CA PRO A 18 15.03 0.19 7.16
C PRO A 18 13.96 0.94 6.35
N SER A 19 12.76 0.38 6.24
CA SER A 19 11.60 1.03 5.62
C SER A 19 11.00 2.14 6.49
N ASN A 20 11.18 2.13 7.82
CA ASN A 20 10.64 3.10 8.76
C ASN A 20 11.69 3.50 9.83
N PRO A 21 12.56 4.48 9.52
CA PRO A 21 13.69 4.85 10.38
C PRO A 21 13.29 5.72 11.59
N ASP A 22 12.05 6.22 11.63
CA ASP A 22 11.59 7.17 12.64
C ASP A 22 11.25 6.49 13.99
N GLY A 23 11.40 5.16 14.09
CA GLY A 23 11.09 4.39 15.29
C GLY A 23 12.14 3.33 15.62
N SER A 24 12.26 3.03 16.91
CA SER A 24 13.17 1.99 17.41
C SER A 24 12.44 0.67 17.59
N VAL A 25 13.00 -0.43 17.08
CA VAL A 25 12.45 -1.77 17.30
C VAL A 25 12.73 -2.20 18.73
N ILE A 26 11.67 -2.52 19.47
CA ILE A 26 11.77 -2.96 20.87
C ILE A 26 11.56 -4.47 21.03
N ASP A 27 10.77 -5.08 20.14
CA ASP A 27 10.51 -6.52 20.18
C ASP A 27 10.06 -7.03 18.79
N ILE A 28 10.00 -8.35 18.65
CA ILE A 28 9.51 -9.05 17.46
C ILE A 28 8.50 -10.13 17.87
N ASP A 29 7.36 -10.18 17.19
CA ASP A 29 6.44 -11.29 17.38
C ASP A 29 6.99 -12.54 16.68
N LYS A 30 7.60 -13.42 17.47
CA LYS A 30 8.26 -14.65 17.01
C LYS A 30 7.31 -15.64 16.33
N LYS A 31 5.99 -15.49 16.51
CA LYS A 31 4.96 -16.35 15.87
C LYS A 31 4.28 -15.68 14.67
N SER A 32 4.65 -14.44 14.35
CA SER A 32 4.07 -13.69 13.23
C SER A 32 4.64 -14.05 11.87
N GLY A 33 5.72 -14.84 11.83
CA GLY A 33 6.43 -15.20 10.60
C GLY A 33 5.52 -15.89 9.59
N ARG A 34 5.31 -15.27 8.42
CA ARG A 34 4.50 -15.85 7.34
C ARG A 34 5.27 -15.84 6.02
N PRO A 35 5.54 -17.00 5.39
CA PRO A 35 6.05 -17.02 4.04
C PRO A 35 4.95 -16.56 3.09
N LEU A 36 5.27 -15.64 2.19
CA LEU A 36 4.34 -15.15 1.18
C LEU A 36 4.54 -15.95 -0.12
N GLN A 37 3.43 -16.27 -0.78
CA GLN A 37 3.47 -16.93 -2.07
C GLN A 37 3.86 -15.91 -3.15
N SER A 38 5.13 -15.88 -3.53
CA SER A 38 5.58 -15.18 -4.74
C SER A 38 6.58 -16.03 -5.52
N HIS A 39 6.67 -15.83 -6.85
CA HIS A 39 7.46 -16.70 -7.73
C HIS A 39 8.94 -16.84 -7.31
N ALA A 40 9.52 -18.02 -7.58
CA ALA A 40 10.94 -18.43 -7.51
C ALA A 40 11.69 -18.26 -6.17
N LYS A 41 11.47 -17.19 -5.42
CA LYS A 41 12.06 -16.93 -4.09
C LYS A 41 10.95 -16.44 -3.18
N ALA A 42 10.77 -17.10 -2.04
CA ALA A 42 9.67 -16.81 -1.12
C ALA A 42 10.08 -15.71 -0.13
N PRO A 43 9.54 -14.48 -0.25
CA PRO A 43 9.69 -13.48 0.78
C PRO A 43 8.89 -13.89 2.02
N PHE A 44 9.23 -13.30 3.15
CA PHE A 44 8.49 -13.54 4.38
C PHE A 44 8.09 -12.23 5.04
N MET A 45 6.95 -12.27 5.72
CA MET A 45 6.43 -11.18 6.53
C MET A 45 6.70 -11.46 8.01
N ALA A 46 7.06 -10.41 8.76
CA ALA A 46 7.21 -10.45 10.20
C ALA A 46 6.64 -9.17 10.83
N THR A 47 6.14 -9.29 12.06
CA THR A 47 5.58 -8.19 12.86
C THR A 47 6.57 -7.80 13.96
N PHE A 48 6.87 -6.51 14.05
CA PHE A 48 7.77 -5.90 15.02
C PHE A 48 6.99 -4.96 15.91
N LYS A 49 7.38 -4.91 17.19
CA LYS A 49 6.93 -3.86 18.10
C LYS A 49 7.93 -2.71 17.99
N VAL A 50 7.46 -1.55 17.55
CA VAL A 50 8.26 -0.36 17.27
C VAL A 50 7.81 0.75 18.21
N ARG A 51 8.77 1.37 18.88
CA ARG A 51 8.55 2.56 19.70
C ARG A 51 8.76 3.81 18.85
N LYS A 52 7.81 4.73 18.92
CA LYS A 52 7.82 6.02 18.23
C LYS A 52 7.61 7.16 19.22
N GLU A 53 8.09 8.33 18.85
CA GLU A 53 7.86 9.59 19.57
C GLU A 53 6.78 10.39 18.85
N CYS A 54 5.81 10.94 19.58
CA CYS A 54 4.91 11.97 19.09
C CYS A 54 5.05 13.25 19.91
N VAL A 55 4.88 14.39 19.24
CA VAL A 55 4.84 15.70 19.89
C VAL A 55 3.37 16.06 20.10
N ILE A 56 2.99 16.24 21.36
CA ILE A 56 1.66 16.73 21.74
C ILE A 56 1.77 18.22 22.02
N ILE A 57 1.01 19.00 21.26
CA ILE A 57 0.80 20.43 21.50
C ILE A 57 -0.35 20.55 22.49
N ASP A 58 -0.05 21.03 23.69
CA ASP A 58 -1.06 21.30 24.71
C ASP A 58 -1.97 22.43 24.23
N SER A 59 -3.20 22.10 23.84
CA SER A 59 -4.16 23.04 23.23
C SER A 59 -4.91 23.89 24.27
N ASN A 60 -4.45 23.88 25.52
CA ASN A 60 -5.04 24.67 26.58
C ASN A 60 -4.81 26.18 26.30
N PRO A 61 -5.85 27.03 26.24
CA PRO A 61 -5.68 28.45 25.95
C PRO A 61 -4.77 29.20 26.93
N GLU A 62 -4.61 28.70 28.16
CA GLU A 62 -3.69 29.26 29.17
C GLU A 62 -2.21 28.90 28.93
N SER A 63 -1.88 27.82 28.21
CA SER A 63 -0.50 27.42 27.91
C SER A 63 0.15 28.21 26.77
N LEU A 64 -0.66 28.97 26.01
CA LEU A 64 -0.21 29.85 24.93
C LEU A 64 0.58 31.07 25.43
N LEU A 65 0.42 31.43 26.71
CA LEU A 65 1.14 32.55 27.34
C LEU A 65 2.57 32.17 27.77
N ASP A 66 2.86 30.88 27.92
CA ASP A 66 4.14 30.35 28.44
C ASP A 66 5.01 29.70 27.35
N GLY A 67 4.75 30.03 26.07
CA GLY A 67 5.58 29.58 24.95
C GLY A 67 5.32 28.15 24.47
N GLY A 68 4.14 27.58 24.75
CA GLY A 68 3.71 26.29 24.19
C GLY A 68 4.67 25.14 24.49
N LEU A 69 4.59 24.57 25.70
CA LEU A 69 5.41 23.41 26.08
C LEU A 69 5.09 22.20 25.18
N GLU A 70 5.94 21.97 24.19
CA GLU A 70 5.95 20.72 23.40
C GLU A 70 6.27 19.54 24.33
N LYS A 71 5.29 18.68 24.61
CA LYS A 71 5.52 17.42 25.33
C LYS A 71 5.78 16.32 24.32
N ARG A 72 6.88 15.58 24.50
CA ARG A 72 7.17 14.36 23.74
C ARG A 72 6.62 13.17 24.50
N GLU A 73 5.73 12.42 23.87
CA GLU A 73 5.23 11.15 24.41
C GLU A 73 5.74 9.98 23.55
N GLU A 74 6.17 8.91 24.21
CA GLU A 74 6.54 7.66 23.56
C GLU A 74 5.31 6.73 23.50
N TYR A 75 5.08 6.14 22.33
CA TYR A 75 4.04 5.13 22.15
C TYR A 75 4.57 3.94 21.35
N ASP A 76 4.06 2.75 21.70
CA ASP A 76 4.44 1.51 21.05
C ASP A 76 3.40 1.13 19.99
N VAL A 77 3.84 0.78 18.78
CA VAL A 77 2.99 0.29 17.69
C VAL A 77 3.51 -1.03 17.13
N TRP A 78 2.60 -1.90 16.71
CA TRP A 78 2.95 -3.09 15.94
C TRP A 78 3.03 -2.73 14.46
N GLN A 79 4.16 -3.04 13.82
CA GLN A 79 4.41 -2.77 12.42
C GLN A 79 4.85 -4.03 11.70
N GLN A 80 4.29 -4.27 10.52
CA GLN A 80 4.62 -5.42 9.68
C GLN A 80 5.56 -5.00 8.56
N ALA A 81 6.57 -5.83 8.31
CA ALA A 81 7.49 -5.66 7.21
C ALA A 81 7.67 -6.97 6.45
N ILE A 82 7.85 -6.87 5.13
CA ILE A 82 8.16 -7.96 4.23
C ILE A 82 9.65 -7.89 3.88
N PHE A 83 10.33 -9.01 4.04
CA PHE A 83 11.75 -9.16 3.69
C PHE A 83 11.85 -9.96 2.40
N LYS A 84 12.45 -9.35 1.38
CA LYS A 84 12.75 -9.97 0.09
C LYS A 84 14.24 -10.28 0.01
N VAL A 85 14.57 -11.52 -0.34
CA VAL A 85 15.94 -11.98 -0.57
C VAL A 85 16.04 -12.64 -1.95
N GLY A 86 17.00 -12.15 -2.73
CA GLY A 86 17.23 -12.49 -4.12
C GLY A 86 16.29 -11.83 -5.13
N ASP A 87 15.58 -10.76 -4.75
CA ASP A 87 14.75 -9.95 -5.65
C ASP A 87 15.16 -8.46 -5.56
N ASP A 88 15.34 -7.80 -6.70
CA ASP A 88 15.90 -6.45 -6.75
C ASP A 88 14.82 -5.39 -6.55
N CYS A 89 14.72 -4.87 -5.33
CA CYS A 89 13.70 -3.91 -4.95
C CYS A 89 13.98 -2.48 -5.46
N ARG A 90 15.12 -2.20 -6.10
CA ARG A 90 15.47 -0.84 -6.56
C ARG A 90 14.49 -0.30 -7.60
N GLN A 91 13.96 -1.19 -8.44
CA GLN A 91 12.95 -0.81 -9.42
C GLN A 91 11.62 -0.46 -8.75
N ASP A 92 11.26 -1.15 -7.67
CA ASP A 92 10.07 -0.83 -6.87
C ASP A 92 10.21 0.52 -6.15
N VAL A 93 11.41 0.83 -5.63
CA VAL A 93 11.71 2.15 -5.08
C VAL A 93 11.45 3.26 -6.10
N LEU A 94 11.92 3.10 -7.34
CA LEU A 94 11.70 4.08 -8.41
C LEU A 94 10.21 4.23 -8.76
N ALA A 95 9.49 3.11 -8.91
CA ALA A 95 8.05 3.14 -9.18
C ALA A 95 7.27 3.88 -8.08
N LEU A 96 7.59 3.61 -6.81
CA LEU A 96 6.95 4.26 -5.67
C LEU A 96 7.30 5.74 -5.55
N GLN A 97 8.51 6.14 -5.91
CA GLN A 97 8.86 7.56 -6.02
C GLN A 97 7.97 8.28 -7.03
N ILE A 98 7.67 7.66 -8.17
CA ILE A 98 6.78 8.25 -9.17
C ILE A 98 5.33 8.28 -8.69
N ILE A 99 4.86 7.23 -8.02
CA ILE A 99 3.53 7.21 -7.37
C ILE A 99 3.43 8.35 -6.33
N ALA A 100 4.47 8.59 -5.55
CA ALA A 100 4.53 9.71 -4.61
C ALA A 100 4.49 11.07 -5.33
N MET A 101 5.16 11.21 -6.48
CA MET A 101 5.05 12.42 -7.31
C MET A 101 3.63 12.61 -7.82
N PHE A 102 2.95 11.57 -8.33
CA PHE A 102 1.54 11.67 -8.73
C PHE A 102 0.64 12.13 -7.58
N LYS A 103 0.83 11.56 -6.38
CA LYS A 103 0.10 11.97 -5.18
C LYS A 103 0.27 13.47 -4.90
N ASN A 104 1.50 13.97 -4.96
CA ASN A 104 1.81 15.38 -4.73
C ASN A 104 1.19 16.27 -5.81
N ILE A 105 1.27 15.85 -7.09
CA ILE A 105 0.66 16.57 -8.21
C ILE A 105 -0.85 16.68 -7.99
N PHE A 106 -1.55 15.56 -7.77
CA PHE A 106 -3.01 15.55 -7.56
C PHE A 106 -3.42 16.44 -6.39
N THR A 107 -2.67 16.38 -5.29
CA THR A 107 -2.91 17.25 -4.12
C THR A 107 -2.70 18.73 -4.47
N SER A 108 -1.64 19.07 -5.21
CA SER A 108 -1.30 20.46 -5.56
C SER A 108 -2.35 21.14 -6.44
N ILE A 109 -3.02 20.39 -7.30
CA ILE A 109 -4.09 20.89 -8.17
C ILE A 109 -5.49 20.78 -7.53
N GLY A 110 -5.58 20.27 -6.29
CA GLY A 110 -6.83 20.11 -5.57
C GLY A 110 -7.72 18.95 -6.04
N LEU A 111 -7.15 17.96 -6.73
CA LEU A 111 -7.89 16.73 -7.05
C LEU A 111 -7.99 15.82 -5.83
N THR A 112 -9.21 15.42 -5.50
CA THR A 112 -9.49 14.45 -4.43
C THR A 112 -9.27 13.02 -4.94
N LEU A 113 -8.01 12.68 -5.19
CA LEU A 113 -7.56 11.34 -5.63
C LEU A 113 -6.69 10.71 -4.56
N TYR A 114 -6.70 9.38 -4.49
CA TYR A 114 -5.98 8.64 -3.45
C TYR A 114 -4.90 7.73 -4.05
N LEU A 115 -3.66 7.94 -3.60
CA LEU A 115 -2.54 7.05 -3.85
C LEU A 115 -1.80 6.79 -2.54
N PHE A 116 -1.42 5.53 -2.32
CA PHE A 116 -0.64 5.10 -1.17
C PHE A 116 0.76 4.62 -1.61
N PRO A 117 1.75 5.53 -1.68
CA PRO A 117 3.14 5.14 -1.91
C PRO A 117 3.69 4.50 -0.63
N TYR A 118 3.57 3.18 -0.50
CA TYR A 118 4.19 2.43 0.59
C TYR A 118 5.73 2.53 0.50
N ARG A 119 6.41 2.19 1.59
CA ARG A 119 7.86 2.38 1.69
C ARG A 119 8.59 1.10 1.34
N VAL A 120 9.61 1.24 0.51
CA VAL A 120 10.52 0.16 0.10
C VAL A 120 11.94 0.66 0.31
N THR A 121 12.76 -0.16 0.96
CA THR A 121 14.18 0.12 1.14
C THR A 121 14.98 -1.04 0.56
N ALA A 122 15.75 -0.77 -0.50
CA ALA A 122 16.73 -1.71 -1.02
C ALA A 122 17.93 -1.76 -0.07
N THR A 123 18.14 -2.88 0.61
CA THR A 123 19.16 -3.02 1.65
C THR A 123 20.49 -3.54 1.11
N ALA A 124 20.44 -4.36 0.05
CA ALA A 124 21.61 -4.84 -0.69
C ALA A 124 21.22 -5.24 -2.12
N ALA A 125 22.19 -5.65 -2.94
CA ALA A 125 21.90 -6.17 -4.27
C ALA A 125 21.01 -7.43 -4.17
N GLY A 126 19.79 -7.33 -4.70
CA GLY A 126 18.80 -8.40 -4.60
C GLY A 126 18.17 -8.56 -3.21
N CYS A 127 18.32 -7.61 -2.29
CA CYS A 127 17.66 -7.64 -0.99
C CYS A 127 16.87 -6.36 -0.75
N GLY A 128 15.71 -6.47 -0.11
CA GLY A 128 14.93 -5.31 0.27
C GLY A 128 13.93 -5.58 1.38
N VAL A 129 13.49 -4.49 1.99
CA VAL A 129 12.48 -4.46 3.03
C VAL A 129 11.33 -3.59 2.55
N ILE A 130 10.11 -4.11 2.67
CA ILE A 130 8.88 -3.46 2.21
C ILE A 130 7.94 -3.30 3.39
N ASP A 131 7.40 -2.10 3.58
CA ASP A 131 6.32 -1.86 4.54
C ASP A 131 5.02 -2.50 4.04
N VAL A 132 4.35 -3.25 4.91
CA VAL A 132 3.02 -3.79 4.62
C VAL A 132 2.00 -2.67 4.67
N VAL A 133 1.08 -2.63 3.71
CA VAL A 133 -0.03 -1.67 3.73
C VAL A 133 -0.94 -2.02 4.91
N PRO A 134 -1.17 -1.08 5.84
CA PRO A 134 -1.90 -1.36 7.07
C PRO A 134 -3.37 -1.69 6.78
N ASN A 135 -3.92 -2.66 7.53
CA ASN A 135 -5.33 -3.04 7.48
C ASN A 135 -5.84 -3.39 6.07
N ALA A 136 -4.96 -3.87 5.19
CA ALA A 136 -5.31 -4.21 3.82
C ALA A 136 -5.33 -5.71 3.58
N THR A 137 -6.19 -6.13 2.67
CA THR A 137 -6.31 -7.53 2.23
C THR A 137 -6.28 -7.58 0.71
N SER A 138 -5.55 -8.54 0.15
CA SER A 138 -5.52 -8.73 -1.31
C SER A 138 -6.86 -9.27 -1.82
N ARG A 139 -7.28 -8.87 -3.01
CA ARG A 139 -8.53 -9.37 -3.62
C ARG A 139 -8.51 -10.88 -3.81
N ASP A 140 -7.34 -11.44 -4.08
CA ASP A 140 -7.08 -12.88 -4.18
C ASP A 140 -7.28 -13.62 -2.84
N GLU A 141 -6.79 -13.07 -1.73
CA GLU A 141 -7.05 -13.61 -0.39
C GLU A 141 -8.54 -13.55 -0.02
N MET A 142 -9.23 -12.47 -0.36
CA MET A 142 -10.68 -12.37 -0.20
C MET A 142 -11.42 -13.47 -0.98
N GLY A 143 -11.01 -13.73 -2.23
CA GLY A 143 -11.59 -14.79 -3.06
C GLY A 143 -11.41 -16.18 -2.45
N ARG A 144 -10.24 -16.48 -1.89
CA ARG A 144 -10.00 -17.72 -1.14
C ARG A 144 -10.84 -17.83 0.13
N ALA A 145 -11.11 -16.70 0.79
CA ALA A 145 -11.98 -16.61 1.96
C ALA A 145 -13.48 -16.66 1.61
N THR A 146 -13.85 -17.11 0.41
CA THR A 146 -15.23 -17.22 -0.12
C THR A 146 -15.97 -15.90 -0.34
N VAL A 147 -15.24 -14.78 -0.35
CA VAL A 147 -15.77 -13.47 -0.75
C VAL A 147 -15.73 -13.39 -2.28
N ASN A 148 -16.80 -13.86 -2.90
CA ASN A 148 -16.93 -13.91 -4.36
C ASN A 148 -17.37 -12.58 -4.95
N ASP A 149 -18.24 -11.84 -4.26
CA ASP A 149 -18.72 -10.53 -4.68
C ASP A 149 -18.09 -9.41 -3.84
N LEU A 150 -17.58 -8.39 -4.53
CA LEU A 150 -16.97 -7.23 -3.90
C LEU A 150 -18.02 -6.28 -3.30
N LEU A 151 -19.20 -6.17 -3.90
CA LEU A 151 -20.28 -5.36 -3.35
C LEU A 151 -20.77 -5.94 -2.02
N ASP A 152 -20.99 -7.25 -1.96
CA ASP A 152 -21.38 -7.94 -0.72
C ASP A 152 -20.34 -7.77 0.39
N PHE A 153 -19.05 -7.76 0.04
CA PHE A 153 -17.99 -7.45 1.00
C PHE A 153 -18.12 -6.03 1.56
N PHE A 154 -18.33 -5.03 0.69
CA PHE A 154 -18.49 -3.65 1.13
C PHE A 154 -19.75 -3.48 2.00
N ILE A 155 -20.85 -4.14 1.64
CA ILE A 155 -22.09 -4.12 2.43
C ILE A 155 -21.87 -4.78 3.80
N SER A 156 -21.19 -5.93 3.83
CA SER A 156 -20.89 -6.66 5.08
C SER A 156 -19.96 -5.87 6.00
N LYS A 157 -18.94 -5.20 5.44
CA LYS A 157 -17.92 -4.46 6.20
C LYS A 157 -18.37 -3.07 6.64
N TYR A 158 -19.06 -2.34 5.76
CA TYR A 158 -19.40 -0.91 5.97
C TYR A 158 -20.89 -0.66 6.21
N GLY A 159 -21.74 -1.69 6.08
CA GLY A 159 -23.20 -1.57 6.19
C GLY A 159 -23.89 -1.40 4.84
N GLY A 160 -25.23 -1.33 4.86
CA GLY A 160 -26.03 -1.17 3.65
C GLY A 160 -25.67 0.09 2.84
N GLU A 161 -26.05 0.11 1.56
CA GLU A 161 -25.65 1.15 0.62
C GLU A 161 -26.06 2.58 1.06
N GLU A 162 -27.17 2.73 1.77
CA GLU A 162 -27.66 4.01 2.28
C GLU A 162 -26.87 4.55 3.49
N THR A 163 -25.95 3.76 4.05
CA THR A 163 -25.20 4.17 5.24
C THR A 163 -24.06 5.13 4.88
N VAL A 164 -23.79 6.08 5.78
CA VAL A 164 -22.67 7.04 5.61
C VAL A 164 -21.32 6.32 5.51
N ALA A 165 -21.16 5.22 6.25
CA ALA A 165 -19.93 4.41 6.22
C ALA A 165 -19.73 3.76 4.86
N PHE A 166 -20.76 3.13 4.28
CA PHE A 166 -20.69 2.58 2.93
C PHE A 166 -20.40 3.66 1.90
N GLN A 167 -21.13 4.78 1.91
CA GLN A 167 -20.94 5.85 0.91
C GLN A 167 -19.53 6.43 0.97
N ARG A 168 -18.94 6.56 2.16
CA ARG A 168 -17.53 6.96 2.32
C ARG A 168 -16.58 5.94 1.72
N ALA A 169 -16.71 4.66 2.06
CA ALA A 169 -15.85 3.61 1.53
C ALA A 169 -15.99 3.45 0.02
N HIS A 170 -17.20 3.59 -0.50
CA HIS A 170 -17.51 3.58 -1.92
C HIS A 170 -16.86 4.76 -2.66
N LEU A 171 -16.88 5.97 -2.09
CA LEU A 171 -16.16 7.11 -2.64
C LEU A 171 -14.64 6.91 -2.63
N ASN A 172 -14.09 6.42 -1.52
CA ASN A 172 -12.68 6.07 -1.36
C ASN A 172 -12.23 5.05 -2.42
N PHE A 173 -13.07 4.06 -2.69
CA PHE A 173 -12.87 3.08 -3.74
C PHE A 173 -12.79 3.73 -5.12
N ILE A 174 -13.75 4.58 -5.48
CA ILE A 174 -13.78 5.28 -6.77
C ILE A 174 -12.54 6.18 -6.95
N GLN A 175 -12.21 6.99 -5.95
CA GLN A 175 -11.10 7.94 -6.01
C GLN A 175 -9.74 7.24 -6.13
N SER A 176 -9.53 6.17 -5.36
CA SER A 176 -8.31 5.37 -5.45
C SER A 176 -8.23 4.59 -6.76
N MET A 177 -9.35 4.04 -7.24
CA MET A 177 -9.41 3.34 -8.52
C MET A 177 -9.06 4.26 -9.69
N ALA A 178 -9.61 5.47 -9.73
CA ALA A 178 -9.28 6.46 -10.77
C ALA A 178 -7.79 6.82 -10.74
N ALA A 179 -7.24 7.09 -9.55
CA ALA A 179 -5.85 7.46 -9.38
C ALA A 179 -4.87 6.36 -9.83
N TYR A 180 -5.10 5.11 -9.38
CA TYR A 180 -4.27 3.97 -9.79
C TYR A 180 -4.47 3.61 -11.27
N SER A 181 -5.66 3.84 -11.86
CA SER A 181 -5.88 3.65 -13.29
C SER A 181 -4.99 4.57 -14.12
N VAL A 182 -4.93 5.86 -13.76
CA VAL A 182 -4.06 6.84 -14.41
C VAL A 182 -2.59 6.51 -14.18
N ALA A 183 -2.20 6.22 -12.93
CA ALA A 183 -0.81 5.90 -12.60
C ALA A 183 -0.32 4.64 -13.33
N CYS A 184 -1.09 3.55 -13.33
CA CYS A 184 -0.76 2.33 -14.07
C CYS A 184 -0.72 2.56 -15.58
N SER A 185 -1.58 3.44 -16.11
CA SER A 185 -1.57 3.82 -17.51
C SER A 185 -0.30 4.53 -17.93
N ILE A 186 0.15 5.52 -17.16
CA ILE A 186 1.36 6.28 -17.46
C ILE A 186 2.61 5.43 -17.21
N LEU A 187 2.62 4.64 -16.14
CA LEU A 187 3.77 3.80 -15.75
C LEU A 187 3.85 2.48 -16.51
N GLN A 188 2.83 2.12 -17.28
CA GLN A 188 2.72 0.84 -18.02
C GLN A 188 2.96 -0.38 -17.11
N ILE A 189 2.37 -0.36 -15.91
CA ILE A 189 2.44 -1.48 -14.95
C ILE A 189 1.63 -2.65 -15.52
N LYS A 190 2.27 -3.78 -15.85
CA LYS A 190 1.69 -4.95 -16.55
C LYS A 190 1.21 -6.07 -15.64
N ASP A 191 1.78 -6.18 -14.44
CA ASP A 191 1.47 -7.28 -13.51
C ASP A 191 0.21 -6.99 -12.67
N ARG A 192 -0.94 -7.06 -13.32
CA ARG A 192 -2.24 -6.58 -12.84
C ARG A 192 -3.21 -7.73 -12.54
N HIS A 193 -2.85 -8.61 -11.61
CA HIS A 193 -3.72 -9.68 -11.12
C HIS A 193 -4.31 -9.37 -9.74
N ASN A 194 -5.32 -10.12 -9.32
CA ASN A 194 -6.06 -9.88 -8.08
C ASN A 194 -5.19 -10.01 -6.80
N GLY A 195 -3.99 -10.60 -6.91
CA GLY A 195 -3.01 -10.68 -5.81
C GLY A 195 -2.27 -9.36 -5.59
N ASN A 196 -2.15 -8.52 -6.64
CA ASN A 196 -1.47 -7.23 -6.58
C ASN A 196 -2.42 -6.06 -6.30
N ILE A 197 -3.72 -6.33 -6.14
CA ILE A 197 -4.75 -5.34 -5.82
C ILE A 197 -5.17 -5.60 -4.38
N MET A 198 -4.86 -4.65 -3.50
CA MET A 198 -5.30 -4.70 -2.11
C MET A 198 -6.41 -3.71 -1.84
N ILE A 199 -7.24 -4.03 -0.86
CA ILE A 199 -8.32 -3.18 -0.37
C ILE A 199 -8.06 -2.92 1.11
N ASP A 200 -7.95 -1.64 1.47
CA ASP A 200 -7.64 -1.24 2.84
C ASP A 200 -8.86 -1.23 3.78
N GLY A 201 -8.62 -0.80 5.02
CA GLY A 201 -9.62 -0.67 6.06
C GLY A 201 -10.74 0.32 5.74
N GLU A 202 -10.49 1.29 4.87
CA GLU A 202 -11.37 2.42 4.54
C GLU A 202 -12.01 2.30 3.16
N GLY A 203 -11.69 1.25 2.40
CA GLY A 203 -12.27 0.96 1.09
C GLY A 203 -11.43 1.41 -0.10
N HIS A 204 -10.21 1.92 0.12
CA HIS A 204 -9.33 2.27 -0.99
C HIS A 204 -8.74 1.03 -1.64
N ILE A 205 -8.53 1.10 -2.96
CA ILE A 205 -7.64 0.19 -3.67
C ILE A 205 -6.20 0.69 -3.58
N VAL A 206 -5.28 -0.24 -3.30
CA VAL A 206 -3.83 -0.02 -3.32
C VAL A 206 -3.18 -1.07 -4.21
N HIS A 207 -2.48 -0.63 -5.26
CA HIS A 207 -1.76 -1.53 -6.15
C HIS A 207 -0.34 -1.81 -5.61
N ILE A 208 -0.04 -3.07 -5.28
CA ILE A 208 1.27 -3.55 -4.83
C ILE A 208 1.93 -4.35 -5.96
N GLY A 209 2.44 -3.65 -6.97
CA GLY A 209 3.01 -4.30 -8.16
C GLY A 209 4.45 -4.73 -7.92
N ASP A 210 4.66 -5.91 -7.34
CA ASP A 210 5.98 -6.34 -6.84
C ASP A 210 6.94 -6.89 -7.92
N LYS A 211 6.55 -6.91 -9.21
CA LYS A 211 7.40 -7.42 -10.32
C LYS A 211 7.34 -6.65 -11.64
N SER A 212 6.35 -5.78 -11.86
CA SER A 212 6.25 -5.08 -13.15
C SER A 212 7.16 -3.85 -13.26
N SER A 213 7.67 -3.33 -12.15
CA SER A 213 8.73 -2.31 -12.15
C SER A 213 9.97 -2.80 -12.90
N SER A 214 10.15 -4.13 -13.00
CA SER A 214 11.24 -4.76 -13.75
C SER A 214 11.25 -4.43 -15.24
N ARG A 215 10.07 -4.22 -15.83
CA ARG A 215 9.97 -3.78 -17.22
C ARG A 215 9.92 -2.27 -17.39
N TYR A 216 9.90 -1.48 -16.31
CA TYR A 216 9.86 -0.01 -16.42
C TYR A 216 11.14 0.52 -17.10
N LEU A 217 12.31 0.07 -16.65
CA LEU A 217 13.59 0.51 -17.20
C LEU A 217 13.97 -0.19 -18.52
N GLU A 218 13.63 -1.47 -18.69
CA GLU A 218 13.83 -2.17 -19.97
C GLU A 218 13.04 -1.50 -21.10
N GLN A 219 11.82 -1.01 -20.80
CA GLN A 219 11.02 -0.28 -21.77
C GLN A 219 11.57 1.11 -22.10
N PHE A 220 12.24 1.82 -21.19
CA PHE A 220 12.91 3.09 -21.57
C PHE A 220 14.00 2.87 -22.63
N SER A 221 14.74 1.77 -22.52
CA SER A 221 15.70 1.37 -23.55
C SER A 221 15.01 1.06 -24.88
N ASP A 222 13.88 0.35 -24.85
CA ASP A 222 13.08 0.08 -26.06
C ASP A 222 12.40 1.33 -26.62
N TYR A 223 11.95 2.28 -25.78
CA TYR A 223 11.32 3.53 -26.20
C TYR A 223 12.30 4.46 -26.90
N ALA A 224 13.55 4.51 -26.43
CA ALA A 224 14.63 5.23 -27.10
C ALA A 224 14.98 4.66 -28.48
N LEU A 225 14.70 3.36 -28.71
CA LEU A 225 15.07 2.65 -29.95
C LEU A 225 13.90 2.41 -30.92
N GLN A 226 12.66 2.28 -30.44
CA GLN A 226 11.51 1.80 -31.23
C GLN A 226 10.25 2.68 -31.11
N GLY A 227 10.29 3.77 -30.34
CA GLY A 227 9.16 4.67 -30.10
C GLY A 227 8.16 4.16 -29.05
N VAL A 228 7.38 5.08 -28.48
CA VAL A 228 6.41 4.76 -27.41
C VAL A 228 5.20 4.03 -27.97
N LYS A 229 5.11 2.72 -27.72
CA LYS A 229 3.90 1.92 -27.99
C LYS A 229 3.18 1.66 -26.67
N PHE A 230 2.07 2.38 -26.44
CA PHE A 230 1.20 2.16 -25.29
C PHE A 230 0.38 0.88 -25.47
N GLU A 231 0.31 0.02 -24.45
CA GLU A 231 -0.66 -1.06 -24.44
C GLU A 231 -2.09 -0.50 -24.28
N PRO A 232 -3.06 -0.94 -25.09
CA PRO A 232 -4.43 -0.42 -25.05
C PRO A 232 -5.19 -0.75 -23.75
N SER A 233 -4.73 -1.72 -22.95
CA SER A 233 -5.38 -2.15 -21.69
C SER A 233 -4.42 -2.08 -20.51
N SER A 234 -4.07 -0.86 -20.11
CA SER A 234 -3.07 -0.59 -19.06
C SER A 234 -3.57 -0.74 -17.62
N PHE A 235 -4.89 -0.85 -17.39
CA PHE A 235 -5.49 -1.10 -16.08
C PHE A 235 -6.62 -2.15 -16.15
N LYS A 236 -6.70 -3.09 -15.20
CA LYS A 236 -7.69 -4.17 -15.19
C LYS A 236 -8.96 -3.72 -14.45
N LEU A 237 -9.88 -3.11 -15.18
CA LEU A 237 -11.22 -2.79 -14.68
C LEU A 237 -12.15 -4.00 -14.84
N THR A 238 -12.46 -4.69 -13.74
CA THR A 238 -13.31 -5.90 -13.76
C THR A 238 -14.79 -5.56 -13.62
N HIS A 239 -15.67 -6.51 -13.97
CA HIS A 239 -17.12 -6.32 -13.83
C HIS A 239 -17.55 -6.06 -12.39
N GLU A 240 -16.98 -6.79 -11.41
CA GLU A 240 -17.23 -6.59 -9.98
C GLU A 240 -16.91 -5.16 -9.51
N MET A 241 -15.82 -4.55 -10.03
CA MET A 241 -15.45 -3.18 -9.68
C MET A 241 -16.46 -2.19 -10.25
N VAL A 242 -16.94 -2.43 -11.47
CA VAL A 242 -17.98 -1.61 -12.10
C VAL A 242 -19.31 -1.75 -11.37
N VAL A 243 -19.66 -2.96 -10.90
CA VAL A 243 -20.86 -3.19 -10.09
C VAL A 243 -20.75 -2.45 -8.76
N LEU A 244 -19.60 -2.51 -8.07
CA LEU A 244 -19.38 -1.76 -6.85
C LEU A 244 -19.53 -0.24 -7.07
N MET A 245 -19.12 0.29 -8.23
CA MET A 245 -19.36 1.69 -8.61
C MET A 245 -20.83 2.03 -8.91
N GLY A 246 -21.75 1.05 -8.86
CA GLY A 246 -23.17 1.20 -9.21
C GLY A 246 -23.51 0.89 -10.68
N GLY A 247 -22.55 0.41 -11.48
CA GLY A 247 -22.74 0.08 -12.90
C GLY A 247 -22.34 1.21 -13.86
N ARG A 248 -22.23 0.89 -15.16
CA ARG A 248 -21.68 1.82 -16.19
C ARG A 248 -22.46 3.13 -16.38
N LEU A 249 -23.73 3.16 -15.98
CA LEU A 249 -24.59 4.33 -16.13
C LEU A 249 -24.74 5.13 -14.83
N SER A 250 -24.13 4.67 -13.74
CA SER A 250 -24.26 5.26 -12.41
C SER A 250 -23.50 6.57 -12.29
N GLN A 251 -23.84 7.33 -11.25
CA GLN A 251 -23.06 8.52 -10.89
C GLN A 251 -21.66 8.15 -10.39
N GLY A 252 -21.51 7.00 -9.71
CA GLY A 252 -20.20 6.53 -9.24
C GLY A 252 -19.25 6.22 -10.40
N TYR A 253 -19.73 5.59 -11.46
CA TYR A 253 -18.93 5.33 -12.66
C TYR A 253 -18.60 6.61 -13.43
N LYS A 254 -19.54 7.57 -13.50
CA LYS A 254 -19.27 8.90 -14.08
C LYS A 254 -18.24 9.71 -13.29
N LEU A 255 -18.18 9.52 -11.97
CA LEU A 255 -17.16 10.15 -11.11
C LEU A 255 -15.79 9.51 -11.30
N PHE A 256 -15.76 8.20 -11.60
CA PHE A 256 -14.52 7.48 -11.94
C PHE A 256 -13.92 7.92 -13.29
N GLN A 257 -14.76 8.18 -14.30
CA GLN A 257 -14.33 8.60 -15.64
C GLN A 257 -13.79 10.02 -15.68
#